data_AF-A0A3Q3LJE6-F1
#
_entry.id   AF-A0A3Q3LJE6-F1
#
_cell.length_a   1.000
_cell.length_b   1.000
_cell.length_c   1.000
_cell.angle_alpha   90.00
_cell.angle_beta   90.00
_cell.angle_gamma   90.00
#
_symmetry.space_group_name_H-M   'P 1'
#
loop_
_entity.id
_entity.type
_entity.pdbx_description
1 polymer ?
#
loop_
_entity_poly.entity_id
_entity_poly.type
_entity_poly.pdbx_seq_one_letter_code
_entity_poly.pdbx_strand_id
1 'polypeptide(L)'
;MQTVEAHELMKVFVTRRISPEAMKILTTAGVCEVSLWDSEEPAPRSELLKGVQGAHGILCMLSDEIDAEVLDAAGPNLKVISTLSVGYDHLALDEVKKRGIRVGYTPDVLTDATAELTVALLLATARRIPEGLEEVKNGGWSSWKPFWLCGNGLSGSTVGIIGLGRIGMAISRRLMPFGVKRLLYSGRTAKPHATEVNGEFVPLDTLITESDFIVVSCSLTPETQGLCDKAFFSKMKNTAVFVNSSRGAVVNQEDLYEALSSGQIAAAGLDVTTPEPLPTNHPLLTLKNCVVLPHIGSATYSTRRTMLALAVRNLLGGVQGTEMPIILTLHV
;
A
#
# COMPACT_ATOMS: atom_id res chain seq x y z
N MET A 1 -23.23 -24.62 43.72
CA MET A 1 -22.33 -25.00 42.62
C MET A 1 -22.92 -24.38 41.36
N GLN A 2 -22.44 -23.20 40.96
CA GLN A 2 -22.84 -22.58 39.70
C GLN A 2 -22.18 -23.36 38.57
N THR A 3 -22.99 -23.89 37.68
CA THR A 3 -22.56 -24.45 36.39
C THR A 3 -21.88 -23.33 35.61
N VAL A 4 -20.57 -23.48 35.39
CA VAL A 4 -19.84 -22.65 34.43
C VAL A 4 -20.40 -23.02 33.06
N GLU A 5 -21.22 -22.16 32.48
CA GLU A 5 -21.58 -22.28 31.07
C GLU A 5 -20.28 -22.32 30.27
N ALA A 6 -20.07 -23.39 29.50
CA ALA A 6 -18.97 -23.44 28.56
C ALA A 6 -19.24 -22.37 27.51
N HIS A 7 -18.59 -21.21 27.62
CA HIS A 7 -18.63 -20.20 26.57
C HIS A 7 -18.10 -20.85 25.29
N GLU A 8 -18.98 -20.99 24.30
CA GLU A 8 -18.62 -21.51 22.99
C GLU A 8 -17.57 -20.57 22.38
N LEU A 9 -16.38 -21.11 22.10
CA LEU A 9 -15.29 -20.32 21.55
C LEU A 9 -15.64 -19.85 20.15
N MET A 10 -15.39 -18.57 19.86
CA MET A 10 -15.64 -18.02 18.54
C MET A 10 -14.53 -18.45 17.60
N LYS A 11 -14.85 -19.28 16.60
CA LYS A 11 -13.90 -19.61 15.53
C LYS A 11 -13.40 -18.35 14.83
N VAL A 12 -12.09 -18.17 14.74
CA VAL A 12 -11.45 -17.16 13.90
C VAL A 12 -10.50 -17.81 12.91
N PHE A 13 -10.44 -17.29 11.69
CA PHE A 13 -9.47 -17.72 10.69
C PHE A 13 -8.42 -16.64 10.45
N VAL A 14 -7.14 -17.03 10.52
CA VAL A 14 -6.00 -16.17 10.24
C VAL A 14 -5.33 -16.67 8.96
N THR A 15 -5.31 -15.86 7.91
CA THR A 15 -4.91 -16.27 6.55
C THR A 15 -3.40 -16.40 6.35
N ARG A 16 -2.60 -16.09 7.37
CA ARG A 16 -1.14 -16.18 7.32
C ARG A 16 -0.52 -16.36 8.70
N ARG A 17 0.69 -16.90 8.75
CA ARG A 17 1.53 -16.84 9.95
C ARG A 17 1.71 -15.38 10.38
N ILE A 18 1.38 -15.11 11.65
CA ILE A 18 1.57 -13.82 12.32
C ILE A 18 2.66 -13.92 13.39
N SER A 19 3.13 -12.79 13.90
CA SER A 19 4.19 -12.79 14.91
C SER A 19 3.77 -13.50 16.21
N PRO A 20 4.70 -14.11 16.96
CA PRO A 20 4.39 -14.77 18.23
C PRO A 20 3.71 -13.83 19.24
N GLU A 21 4.07 -12.55 19.25
CA GLU A 21 3.44 -11.54 20.11
C GLU A 21 1.97 -11.32 19.74
N ALA A 22 1.65 -11.21 18.44
CA ALA A 22 0.29 -11.06 17.97
C ALA A 22 -0.55 -12.32 18.23
N MET A 23 0.03 -13.50 18.01
CA MET A 23 -0.61 -14.78 18.33
C MET A 23 -0.88 -14.92 19.84
N LYS A 24 0.03 -14.44 20.69
CA LYS A 24 -0.16 -14.41 22.14
C LYS A 24 -1.32 -13.49 22.54
N ILE A 25 -1.46 -12.31 21.93
CA ILE A 25 -2.61 -11.42 22.18
C ILE A 25 -3.92 -12.14 21.82
N LEU A 26 -3.96 -12.81 20.67
CA LEU A 26 -5.16 -13.49 20.18
C LEU A 26 -5.57 -14.67 21.08
N THR A 27 -4.62 -15.51 21.47
CA THR A 27 -4.89 -16.73 22.27
C THR A 27 -5.13 -16.43 23.75
N THR A 28 -4.44 -15.45 24.34
CA THR A 28 -4.61 -15.07 25.76
C THR A 28 -5.99 -14.46 26.04
N ALA A 29 -6.69 -13.95 25.02
CA ALA A 29 -8.05 -13.44 25.17
C ALA A 29 -9.04 -14.52 25.63
N GLY A 30 -8.77 -15.80 25.38
CA GLY A 30 -9.57 -16.93 25.89
C GLY A 30 -10.99 -17.02 25.32
N VAL A 31 -11.29 -16.29 24.25
CA VAL A 31 -12.64 -16.20 23.64
C VAL A 31 -12.71 -16.76 22.21
N CYS A 32 -11.57 -17.14 21.62
CA CYS A 32 -11.48 -17.58 20.24
C CYS A 32 -10.86 -18.97 20.12
N GLU A 33 -11.38 -19.77 19.19
CA GLU A 33 -10.69 -20.92 18.62
C GLU A 33 -9.98 -20.45 17.34
N VAL A 34 -8.65 -20.55 17.30
CA VAL A 34 -7.85 -20.02 16.19
C VAL A 34 -7.56 -21.11 15.17
N SER A 35 -8.09 -20.94 13.96
CA SER A 35 -7.65 -21.66 12.77
C SER A 35 -6.64 -20.80 12.00
N LEU A 36 -5.46 -21.36 11.72
CA LEU A 36 -4.34 -20.63 11.14
C LEU A 36 -3.88 -21.33 9.85
N TRP A 37 -3.73 -20.57 8.77
CA TRP A 37 -2.86 -20.96 7.67
C TRP A 37 -1.40 -20.72 8.07
N ASP A 38 -0.71 -21.76 8.54
CA ASP A 38 0.63 -21.67 9.10
C ASP A 38 1.73 -21.67 8.03
N SER A 39 1.69 -20.65 7.16
CA SER A 39 2.69 -20.40 6.14
C SER A 39 2.96 -18.90 5.99
N GLU A 40 4.12 -18.58 5.43
CA GLU A 40 4.47 -17.23 4.95
C GLU A 40 3.87 -16.98 3.55
N GLU A 41 3.56 -18.05 2.81
CA GLU A 41 2.94 -18.00 1.48
C GLU A 41 1.42 -17.79 1.55
N PRO A 42 0.80 -17.18 0.52
CA PRO A 42 -0.65 -17.04 0.44
C PRO A 42 -1.39 -18.35 0.55
N ALA A 43 -2.48 -18.34 1.33
CA ALA A 43 -3.40 -19.46 1.36
C ALA A 43 -3.95 -19.67 -0.05
N PRO A 44 -3.81 -20.86 -0.64
CA PRO A 44 -4.50 -21.16 -1.89
C PRO A 44 -5.99 -20.93 -1.74
N ARG A 45 -6.67 -20.54 -2.82
CA ARG A 45 -8.09 -20.20 -2.79
C ARG A 45 -8.96 -21.28 -2.11
N SER A 46 -8.70 -22.55 -2.41
CA SER A 46 -9.40 -23.69 -1.81
C SER A 46 -9.21 -23.79 -0.29
N GLU A 47 -8.00 -23.49 0.22
CA GLU A 47 -7.70 -23.50 1.65
C GLU A 47 -8.29 -22.28 2.36
N LEU A 48 -8.33 -21.11 1.71
CA LEU A 48 -9.04 -19.95 2.21
C LEU A 48 -10.53 -20.25 2.40
N LEU A 49 -11.20 -20.76 1.35
CA LEU A 49 -12.62 -21.10 1.38
C LEU A 49 -12.94 -22.14 2.46
N LYS A 50 -12.08 -23.16 2.62
CA LYS A 50 -12.22 -24.17 3.68
C LYS A 50 -11.98 -23.58 5.08
N GLY A 51 -10.96 -22.74 5.23
CA GLY A 51 -10.57 -22.14 6.51
C GLY A 51 -11.65 -21.25 7.11
N VAL A 52 -12.32 -20.45 6.26
CA VAL A 52 -13.34 -19.49 6.71
C VAL A 52 -14.68 -20.12 7.10
N GLN A 53 -14.97 -21.38 6.73
CA GLN A 53 -16.26 -22.02 7.00
C GLN A 53 -16.67 -21.94 8.47
N GLY A 54 -17.79 -21.28 8.76
CA GLY A 54 -18.31 -21.10 10.11
C GLY A 54 -17.50 -20.14 11.00
N ALA A 55 -16.55 -19.39 10.45
CA ALA A 55 -15.76 -18.42 11.19
C ALA A 55 -16.62 -17.22 11.63
N HIS A 56 -16.36 -16.75 12.85
CA HIS A 56 -16.93 -15.51 13.40
C HIS A 56 -16.10 -14.29 13.05
N GLY A 57 -14.81 -14.48 12.79
CA GLY A 57 -13.90 -13.43 12.40
C GLY A 57 -12.80 -13.91 11.46
N ILE A 58 -12.40 -13.05 10.53
CA ILE A 58 -11.28 -13.28 9.61
C ILE A 58 -10.21 -12.23 9.87
N LEU A 59 -8.96 -12.65 10.07
CA LEU A 59 -7.79 -11.77 9.99
C LEU A 59 -7.07 -12.05 8.67
N CYS A 60 -7.14 -11.10 7.74
CA CYS A 60 -6.59 -11.22 6.40
C CYS A 60 -5.46 -10.23 6.11
N MET A 61 -4.70 -10.51 5.06
CA MET A 61 -3.68 -9.64 4.47
C MET A 61 -4.26 -8.88 3.28
N LEU A 62 -3.53 -7.88 2.77
CA LEU A 62 -3.93 -7.15 1.55
C LEU A 62 -3.93 -8.02 0.28
N SER A 63 -3.24 -9.17 0.32
CA SER A 63 -3.11 -10.09 -0.81
C SER A 63 -4.19 -11.18 -0.84
N ASP A 64 -5.07 -11.23 0.16
CA ASP A 64 -6.18 -12.17 0.18
C ASP A 64 -7.43 -11.47 -0.38
N GLU A 65 -7.96 -11.95 -1.51
CA GLU A 65 -9.19 -11.41 -2.09
C GLU A 65 -10.42 -11.94 -1.33
N ILE A 66 -11.04 -11.07 -0.52
CA ILE A 66 -12.23 -11.39 0.27
C ILE A 66 -13.47 -10.90 -0.49
N ASP A 67 -13.89 -11.72 -1.45
CA ASP A 67 -15.04 -11.48 -2.32
C ASP A 67 -16.32 -12.18 -1.80
N ALA A 68 -17.39 -12.14 -2.61
CA ALA A 68 -18.67 -12.77 -2.26
C ALA A 68 -18.55 -14.28 -1.99
N GLU A 69 -17.70 -15.01 -2.71
CA GLU A 69 -17.54 -16.46 -2.54
C GLU A 69 -16.89 -16.78 -1.18
N VAL A 70 -15.89 -16.00 -0.74
CA VAL A 70 -15.32 -16.15 0.62
C VAL A 70 -16.35 -15.83 1.69
N LEU A 71 -17.16 -14.79 1.48
CA LEU A 71 -18.22 -14.41 2.43
C LEU A 71 -19.32 -15.47 2.50
N ASP A 72 -19.66 -16.11 1.38
CA ASP A 72 -20.62 -17.23 1.32
C ASP A 72 -20.08 -18.48 1.99
N ALA A 73 -18.82 -18.83 1.72
CA ALA A 73 -18.14 -19.95 2.36
C ALA A 73 -18.04 -19.76 3.88
N ALA A 74 -17.79 -18.53 4.35
CA ALA A 74 -17.75 -18.22 5.77
C ALA A 74 -19.11 -18.44 6.46
N GLY A 75 -20.19 -18.06 5.77
CA GLY A 75 -21.56 -18.25 6.24
C GLY A 75 -22.02 -17.18 7.24
N PRO A 76 -23.21 -17.38 7.85
CA PRO A 76 -23.90 -16.33 8.62
C PRO A 76 -23.25 -16.01 9.97
N ASN A 77 -22.27 -16.78 10.42
CA ASN A 77 -21.57 -16.55 11.70
C ASN A 77 -20.58 -15.38 11.64
N LEU A 78 -20.16 -14.97 10.44
CA LEU A 78 -19.12 -13.98 10.25
C LEU A 78 -19.58 -12.60 10.73
N LYS A 79 -18.87 -12.03 11.71
CA LYS A 79 -19.19 -10.73 12.35
C LYS A 79 -18.16 -9.65 12.03
N VAL A 80 -16.92 -10.04 11.77
CA VAL A 80 -15.81 -9.11 11.56
C VAL A 80 -14.79 -9.61 10.54
N ILE A 81 -14.29 -8.70 9.72
CA ILE A 81 -13.08 -8.87 8.93
C ILE A 81 -12.07 -7.84 9.41
N SER A 82 -10.89 -8.27 9.85
CA SER A 82 -9.81 -7.37 10.24
C SER A 82 -8.63 -7.54 9.30
N THR A 83 -8.39 -6.56 8.44
CA THR A 83 -7.26 -6.60 7.51
C THR A 83 -6.00 -5.97 8.10
N LEU A 84 -4.85 -6.62 7.88
CA LEU A 84 -3.52 -6.08 8.18
C LEU A 84 -3.05 -5.10 7.10
N SER A 85 -3.85 -4.06 6.84
CA SER A 85 -3.56 -3.08 5.79
C SER A 85 -4.37 -1.80 5.97
N VAL A 86 -3.94 -0.71 5.31
CA VAL A 86 -4.73 0.53 5.25
C VAL A 86 -5.63 0.59 4.02
N GLY A 87 -5.18 0.08 2.88
CA GLY A 87 -6.01 -0.06 1.69
C GLY A 87 -6.84 -1.34 1.80
N TYR A 88 -8.08 -1.28 1.36
CA TYR A 88 -9.11 -2.31 1.57
C TYR A 88 -9.84 -2.66 0.26
N ASP A 89 -9.20 -2.37 -0.87
CA ASP A 89 -9.65 -2.65 -2.23
C ASP A 89 -9.81 -4.16 -2.52
N HIS A 90 -9.16 -5.02 -1.72
CA HIS A 90 -9.28 -6.48 -1.75
C HIS A 90 -10.51 -7.02 -0.99
N LEU A 91 -11.36 -6.16 -0.43
CA LEU A 91 -12.59 -6.55 0.26
C LEU A 91 -13.81 -6.14 -0.57
N ALA A 92 -14.75 -7.05 -0.79
CA ALA A 92 -16.04 -6.75 -1.43
C ALA A 92 -16.95 -5.96 -0.47
N LEU A 93 -16.67 -4.66 -0.31
CA LEU A 93 -17.29 -3.81 0.70
C LEU A 93 -18.82 -3.73 0.62
N ASP A 94 -19.40 -3.79 -0.57
CA ASP A 94 -20.85 -3.78 -0.75
C ASP A 94 -21.51 -5.04 -0.16
N GLU A 95 -20.89 -6.21 -0.37
CA GLU A 95 -21.34 -7.48 0.20
C GLU A 95 -21.10 -7.54 1.71
N VAL A 96 -19.95 -7.05 2.18
CA VAL A 96 -19.63 -6.91 3.61
C VAL A 96 -20.67 -6.03 4.32
N LYS A 97 -20.99 -4.87 3.73
CA LYS A 97 -22.01 -3.94 4.23
C LYS A 97 -23.39 -4.58 4.28
N LYS A 98 -23.81 -5.24 3.19
CA LYS A 98 -25.10 -5.93 3.09
C LYS A 98 -25.28 -7.01 4.16
N ARG A 99 -24.19 -7.67 4.56
CA ARG A 99 -24.16 -8.72 5.59
C ARG A 99 -24.00 -8.17 7.02
N GLY A 100 -23.85 -6.86 7.20
CA GLY A 100 -23.66 -6.26 8.52
C GLY A 100 -22.31 -6.61 9.18
N ILE A 101 -21.32 -7.00 8.38
CA ILE A 101 -19.99 -7.41 8.86
C ILE A 101 -19.17 -6.15 9.16
N ARG A 102 -18.56 -6.08 10.34
CA ARG A 102 -17.67 -4.97 10.72
C ARG A 102 -16.30 -5.13 10.08
N VAL A 103 -15.65 -4.02 9.74
CA VAL A 103 -14.31 -4.04 9.14
C VAL A 103 -13.30 -3.29 10.00
N GLY A 104 -12.24 -3.98 10.38
CA GLY A 104 -11.05 -3.40 11.00
C GLY A 104 -9.93 -3.24 9.99
N TYR A 105 -9.18 -2.15 10.07
CA TYR A 105 -8.05 -1.85 9.21
C TYR A 105 -6.96 -1.10 10.01
N THR A 106 -5.79 -0.83 9.42
CA THR A 106 -4.63 -0.28 10.14
C THR A 106 -4.17 1.08 9.60
N PRO A 107 -5.00 2.14 9.64
CA PRO A 107 -4.57 3.50 9.33
C PRO A 107 -3.60 4.02 10.38
N ASP A 108 -2.97 5.16 10.07
CA ASP A 108 -2.09 5.93 10.94
C ASP A 108 -0.76 5.23 11.30
N VAL A 109 -0.80 4.02 11.87
CA VAL A 109 0.35 3.26 12.42
C VAL A 109 1.47 2.91 11.42
N LEU A 110 1.17 2.96 10.12
CA LEU A 110 2.12 2.69 9.03
C LEU A 110 2.51 3.93 8.23
N THR A 111 1.93 5.09 8.54
CA THR A 111 2.04 6.31 7.72
C THR A 111 3.49 6.74 7.54
N ASP A 112 4.26 6.79 8.64
CA ASP A 112 5.65 7.23 8.60
C ASP A 112 6.55 6.25 7.85
N ALA A 113 6.43 4.94 8.12
CA ALA A 113 7.22 3.92 7.42
C ALA A 113 6.96 3.94 5.91
N THR A 114 5.70 4.07 5.48
CA THR A 114 5.35 4.13 4.06
C THR A 114 5.82 5.43 3.41
N ALA A 115 5.75 6.56 4.11
CA ALA A 115 6.32 7.81 3.62
C ALA A 115 7.84 7.74 3.50
N GLU A 116 8.53 7.12 4.47
CA GLU A 116 9.98 6.90 4.45
C GLU A 116 10.42 6.07 3.26
N LEU A 117 9.76 4.92 3.04
CA LEU A 117 10.07 4.10 1.86
C LEU A 117 9.78 4.86 0.57
N THR A 118 8.67 5.58 0.47
CA THR A 118 8.32 6.30 -0.77
C THR A 118 9.38 7.34 -1.11
N VAL A 119 9.90 8.08 -0.11
CA VAL A 119 11.01 9.02 -0.31
C VAL A 119 12.30 8.28 -0.65
N ALA A 120 12.60 7.14 0.00
CA ALA A 120 13.77 6.32 -0.34
C ALA A 120 13.71 5.81 -1.79
N LEU A 121 12.55 5.33 -2.25
CA LEU A 121 12.30 4.89 -3.62
C LEU A 121 12.46 6.04 -4.62
N LEU A 122 11.89 7.22 -4.30
CA LEU A 122 12.08 8.43 -5.11
C LEU A 122 13.56 8.76 -5.26
N LEU A 123 14.30 8.82 -4.14
CA LEU A 123 15.73 9.15 -4.15
C LEU A 123 16.56 8.09 -4.87
N ALA A 124 16.29 6.80 -4.66
CA ALA A 124 16.98 5.71 -5.33
C ALA A 124 16.79 5.77 -6.85
N THR A 125 15.58 6.07 -7.29
CA THR A 125 15.22 6.21 -8.70
C THR A 125 15.87 7.45 -9.30
N ALA A 126 15.62 8.63 -8.72
CA ALA A 126 16.10 9.91 -9.23
C ALA A 126 17.62 10.03 -9.23
N ARG A 127 18.30 9.40 -8.26
CA ARG A 127 19.76 9.41 -8.12
C ARG A 127 20.43 8.16 -8.70
N ARG A 128 19.68 7.32 -9.41
CA ARG A 128 20.19 6.16 -10.16
C ARG A 128 21.00 5.20 -9.30
N ILE A 129 20.57 5.00 -8.05
CA ILE A 129 21.29 4.19 -7.06
C ILE A 129 21.45 2.73 -7.53
N PRO A 130 20.41 2.05 -8.08
CA PRO A 130 20.57 0.68 -8.55
C PRO A 130 21.59 0.54 -9.69
N GLU A 131 21.57 1.45 -10.66
CA GLU A 131 22.56 1.47 -11.74
C GLU A 131 23.98 1.68 -11.20
N GLY A 132 24.16 2.65 -10.28
CA GLY A 132 25.45 2.89 -9.64
C GLY A 132 25.97 1.70 -8.84
N LEU A 133 25.09 0.98 -8.14
CA LEU A 133 25.44 -0.24 -7.43
C LEU A 133 25.91 -1.34 -8.39
N GLU A 134 25.22 -1.49 -9.52
CA GLU A 134 25.56 -2.50 -10.52
C GLU A 134 26.93 -2.21 -11.16
N GLU A 135 27.23 -0.96 -11.49
CA GLU A 135 28.53 -0.56 -12.05
C GLU A 135 29.71 -0.82 -11.09
N VAL A 136 29.47 -0.82 -9.78
CA VAL A 136 30.48 -1.22 -8.78
C VAL A 136 30.66 -2.73 -8.78
N LYS A 137 29.56 -3.50 -8.80
CA LYS A 137 29.60 -4.97 -8.77
C LYS A 137 30.20 -5.58 -10.02
N ASN A 138 29.93 -5.00 -11.19
CA ASN A 138 30.34 -5.52 -12.48
C ASN A 138 31.72 -5.00 -12.93
N GLY A 139 32.36 -4.10 -12.16
CA GLY A 139 33.67 -3.52 -12.48
C GLY A 139 33.64 -2.36 -13.49
N GLY A 140 32.47 -1.82 -13.84
CA GLY A 140 32.31 -0.65 -14.71
C GLY A 140 32.83 0.66 -14.09
N TRP A 141 32.93 0.72 -12.75
CA TRP A 141 33.55 1.85 -12.06
C TRP A 141 35.07 1.87 -12.19
N SER A 142 35.57 2.70 -13.10
CA SER A 142 37.02 2.87 -13.33
C SER A 142 37.64 4.06 -12.58
N SER A 143 36.90 5.15 -12.41
CA SER A 143 37.34 6.38 -11.73
C SER A 143 36.13 7.29 -11.48
N TRP A 144 36.32 8.40 -10.77
CA TRP A 144 35.35 9.49 -10.73
C TRP A 144 35.24 10.16 -12.11
N LYS A 145 34.01 10.39 -12.57
CA LYS A 145 33.71 10.96 -13.89
C LYS A 145 32.67 12.07 -13.74
N PRO A 146 32.89 13.28 -14.30
CA PRO A 146 32.08 14.47 -14.00
C PRO A 146 30.61 14.39 -14.44
N PHE A 147 30.29 13.62 -15.48
CA PHE A 147 28.94 13.50 -16.05
C PHE A 147 28.38 12.07 -16.03
N TRP A 148 29.09 11.13 -15.43
CA TRP A 148 28.66 9.73 -15.40
C TRP A 148 27.69 9.49 -14.25
N LEU A 149 26.59 8.77 -14.52
CA LEU A 149 25.51 8.48 -13.56
C LEU A 149 24.89 9.72 -12.90
N CYS A 150 24.92 10.88 -13.57
CA CYS A 150 24.14 12.03 -13.15
C CYS A 150 22.64 11.69 -13.17
N GLY A 151 21.92 12.19 -12.18
CA GLY A 151 20.47 12.02 -12.02
C GLY A 151 19.78 13.33 -11.65
N ASN A 152 18.49 13.28 -11.34
CA ASN A 152 17.66 14.44 -11.08
C ASN A 152 17.70 14.84 -9.60
N GLY A 153 17.90 16.13 -9.32
CA GLY A 153 17.93 16.68 -7.97
C GLY A 153 16.58 17.27 -7.53
N LEU A 154 16.28 17.20 -6.23
CA LEU A 154 15.06 17.78 -5.63
C LEU A 154 15.15 19.28 -5.36
N SER A 155 16.35 19.83 -5.23
CA SER A 155 16.54 21.27 -4.94
C SER A 155 16.03 22.12 -6.11
N GLY A 156 15.17 23.09 -5.80
CA GLY A 156 14.54 23.96 -6.79
C GLY A 156 13.38 23.32 -7.57
N SER A 157 13.06 22.04 -7.30
CA SER A 157 12.07 21.27 -8.07
C SER A 157 10.62 21.57 -7.70
N THR A 158 9.71 21.17 -8.58
CA THR A 158 8.27 21.05 -8.32
C THR A 158 7.91 19.58 -8.09
N VAL A 159 7.27 19.28 -6.96
CA VAL A 159 6.79 17.94 -6.61
C VAL A 159 5.27 17.91 -6.63
N GLY A 160 4.69 16.99 -7.40
CA GLY A 160 3.25 16.73 -7.47
C GLY A 160 2.85 15.49 -6.69
N ILE A 161 1.91 15.62 -5.75
CA ILE A 161 1.35 14.51 -4.97
C ILE A 161 -0.08 14.20 -5.43
N ILE A 162 -0.29 13.00 -5.97
CA ILE A 162 -1.64 12.51 -6.28
C ILE A 162 -2.17 11.79 -5.05
N GLY A 163 -3.15 12.41 -4.39
CA GLY A 163 -3.72 11.96 -3.11
C GLY A 163 -2.95 12.49 -1.90
N LEU A 164 -3.25 13.73 -1.48
CA LEU A 164 -2.68 14.33 -0.25
C LEU A 164 -3.39 13.83 1.03
N GLY A 165 -3.44 12.52 1.22
CA GLY A 165 -3.91 11.88 2.46
C GLY A 165 -2.85 11.92 3.57
N ARG A 166 -3.01 11.09 4.60
CA ARG A 166 -2.04 10.96 5.71
C ARG A 166 -0.63 10.66 5.20
N ILE A 167 -0.51 9.69 4.29
CA ILE A 167 0.77 9.27 3.69
C ILE A 167 1.31 10.39 2.78
N GLY A 168 0.50 10.94 1.87
CA GLY A 168 0.89 12.06 1.02
C GLY A 168 1.40 13.28 1.80
N MET A 169 0.77 13.62 2.93
CA MET A 169 1.24 14.67 3.84
C MET A 169 2.58 14.32 4.48
N ALA A 170 2.76 13.08 4.96
CA ALA A 170 3.99 12.63 5.58
C ALA A 170 5.16 12.56 4.57
N ILE A 171 4.90 12.21 3.31
CA ILE A 171 5.84 12.29 2.19
C ILE A 171 6.23 13.75 1.97
N SER A 172 5.24 14.64 1.84
CA SER A 172 5.46 16.06 1.58
C SER A 172 6.35 16.70 2.65
N ARG A 173 6.06 16.47 3.94
CA ARG A 173 6.89 16.97 5.05
C ARG A 173 8.35 16.51 4.98
N ARG A 174 8.59 15.28 4.52
CA ARG A 174 9.94 14.71 4.37
C ARG A 174 10.67 15.26 3.14
N LEU A 175 9.96 15.66 2.09
CA LEU A 175 10.55 16.20 0.88
C LEU A 175 10.91 17.69 1.01
N MET A 176 10.18 18.49 1.80
CA MET A 176 10.44 19.93 1.92
C MET A 176 11.90 20.29 2.27
N PRO A 177 12.57 19.61 3.22
CA PRO A 177 13.97 19.90 3.56
C PRO A 177 14.99 19.61 2.45
N PHE A 178 14.60 18.92 1.36
CA PHE A 178 15.46 18.70 0.19
C PHE A 178 15.53 19.93 -0.74
N GLY A 179 14.88 21.04 -0.38
CA GLY A 179 14.88 22.28 -1.15
C GLY A 179 13.82 22.31 -2.25
N VAL A 180 12.72 21.56 -2.09
CA VAL A 180 11.57 21.61 -3.00
C VAL A 180 11.03 23.04 -3.07
N LYS A 181 10.92 23.58 -4.28
CA LYS A 181 10.45 24.95 -4.53
C LYS A 181 8.94 25.06 -4.48
N ARG A 182 8.24 24.09 -5.07
CA ARG A 182 6.77 24.06 -5.16
C ARG A 182 6.26 22.66 -4.86
N LEU A 183 5.21 22.58 -4.06
CA LEU A 183 4.49 21.35 -3.78
C LEU A 183 3.07 21.48 -4.33
N LEU A 184 2.76 20.71 -5.36
CA LEU A 184 1.43 20.62 -5.95
C LEU A 184 0.73 19.37 -5.42
N TYR A 185 -0.59 19.42 -5.28
CA TYR A 185 -1.36 18.20 -5.06
C TYR A 185 -2.70 18.22 -5.75
N SER A 186 -3.20 17.02 -6.08
CA SER A 186 -4.53 16.84 -6.65
C SER A 186 -5.27 15.68 -5.99
N GLY A 187 -6.59 15.70 -6.16
CA GLY A 187 -7.55 14.79 -5.54
C GLY A 187 -8.95 15.38 -5.58
N ARG A 188 -9.91 14.71 -4.93
CA ARG A 188 -11.33 15.11 -4.96
C ARG A 188 -11.59 16.50 -4.36
N THR A 189 -10.88 16.85 -3.30
CA THR A 189 -11.07 18.10 -2.56
C THR A 189 -9.76 18.61 -1.99
N ALA A 190 -9.64 19.93 -1.89
CA ALA A 190 -8.57 20.59 -1.16
C ALA A 190 -8.52 20.10 0.30
N LYS A 191 -7.31 20.03 0.86
CA LYS A 191 -7.04 19.55 2.22
C LYS A 191 -6.63 20.73 3.11
N PRO A 192 -7.35 20.98 4.23
CA PRO A 192 -6.99 22.05 5.15
C PRO A 192 -5.54 21.97 5.65
N HIS A 193 -5.03 20.76 5.87
CA HIS A 193 -3.67 20.51 6.36
C HIS A 193 -2.57 20.73 5.31
N ALA A 194 -2.91 20.99 4.05
CA ALA A 194 -1.92 21.24 3.00
C ALA A 194 -1.06 22.49 3.27
N THR A 195 -1.57 23.45 4.03
CA THR A 195 -0.84 24.68 4.41
C THR A 195 0.42 24.38 5.22
N GLU A 196 0.46 23.29 5.98
CA GLU A 196 1.63 22.87 6.78
C GLU A 196 2.86 22.54 5.93
N VAL A 197 2.65 22.25 4.63
CA VAL A 197 3.69 21.93 3.66
C VAL A 197 3.69 22.90 2.47
N ASN A 198 2.97 24.03 2.59
CA ASN A 198 2.75 24.99 1.50
C ASN A 198 2.22 24.32 0.22
N GLY A 199 1.33 23.33 0.36
CA GLY A 199 0.77 22.58 -0.77
C GLY A 199 -0.29 23.38 -1.52
N GLU A 200 -0.11 23.49 -2.84
CA GLU A 200 -1.04 24.12 -3.78
C GLU A 200 -2.03 23.07 -4.33
N PHE A 201 -3.33 23.25 -4.08
CA PHE A 201 -4.36 22.39 -4.68
C PHE A 201 -4.59 22.81 -6.14
N VAL A 202 -4.33 21.90 -7.07
CA VAL A 202 -4.42 22.20 -8.51
C VAL A 202 -5.19 21.12 -9.26
N PRO A 203 -5.76 21.45 -10.44
CA PRO A 203 -6.24 20.43 -11.37
C PRO A 203 -5.15 19.39 -11.68
N LEU A 204 -5.56 18.15 -11.90
CA LEU A 204 -4.62 17.06 -12.18
C LEU A 204 -3.71 17.37 -13.38
N ASP A 205 -4.26 17.99 -14.43
CA ASP A 205 -3.50 18.37 -15.63
C ASP A 205 -2.35 19.35 -15.32
N THR A 206 -2.60 20.34 -14.45
CA THR A 206 -1.58 21.28 -13.96
C THR A 206 -0.51 20.55 -13.15
N LEU A 207 -0.91 19.61 -12.29
CA LEU A 207 0.04 18.80 -11.52
C LEU A 207 0.97 18.01 -12.44
N ILE A 208 0.42 17.34 -13.46
CA ILE A 208 1.19 16.48 -14.37
C ILE A 208 2.19 17.30 -15.18
N THR A 209 1.75 18.44 -15.73
CA THR A 209 2.56 19.27 -16.63
C THR A 209 3.63 20.07 -15.91
N GLU A 210 3.38 20.50 -14.67
CA GLU A 210 4.31 21.35 -13.93
C GLU A 210 5.33 20.61 -13.05
N SER A 211 5.09 19.33 -12.74
CA SER A 211 5.93 18.57 -11.79
C SER A 211 7.21 18.01 -12.41
N ASP A 212 8.32 18.11 -11.67
CA ASP A 212 9.57 17.41 -11.94
C ASP A 212 9.59 16.02 -11.28
N PHE A 213 8.82 15.85 -10.20
CA PHE A 213 8.60 14.57 -9.53
C PHE A 213 7.11 14.39 -9.28
N ILE A 214 6.55 13.24 -9.66
CA ILE A 214 5.17 12.90 -9.34
C ILE A 214 5.15 11.68 -8.41
N VAL A 215 4.44 11.78 -7.30
CA VAL A 215 4.26 10.70 -6.32
C VAL A 215 2.79 10.36 -6.19
N VAL A 216 2.46 9.09 -6.41
CA VAL A 216 1.11 8.54 -6.30
C VAL A 216 0.93 7.85 -4.95
N SER A 217 0.02 8.37 -4.14
CA SER A 217 -0.29 7.83 -2.80
C SER A 217 -1.81 7.84 -2.50
N CYS A 218 -2.63 7.81 -3.56
CA CYS A 218 -4.08 7.73 -3.46
C CYS A 218 -4.57 6.30 -3.17
N SER A 219 -5.85 6.15 -2.83
CA SER A 219 -6.50 4.83 -2.80
C SER A 219 -6.81 4.34 -4.21
N LEU A 220 -6.91 3.02 -4.40
CA LEU A 220 -7.50 2.43 -5.61
C LEU A 220 -9.03 2.49 -5.49
N THR A 221 -9.66 3.17 -6.46
CA THR A 221 -11.10 3.32 -6.63
C THR A 221 -11.41 3.26 -8.12
N PRO A 222 -12.69 3.15 -8.54
CA PRO A 222 -13.05 3.20 -9.95
C PRO A 222 -12.51 4.46 -10.67
N GLU A 223 -12.39 5.59 -9.97
CA GLU A 223 -11.88 6.84 -10.53
C GLU A 223 -10.35 6.93 -10.60
N THR A 224 -9.62 6.10 -9.84
CA THR A 224 -8.14 6.09 -9.84
C THR A 224 -7.56 4.89 -10.57
N GLN A 225 -8.38 3.89 -10.91
CA GLN A 225 -7.97 2.75 -11.72
C GLN A 225 -7.55 3.22 -13.12
N GLY A 226 -6.33 2.87 -13.53
CA GLY A 226 -5.75 3.29 -14.80
C GLY A 226 -5.54 4.80 -14.94
N LEU A 227 -5.54 5.56 -13.84
CA LEU A 227 -5.36 7.02 -13.86
C LEU A 227 -4.05 7.45 -14.53
N CYS A 228 -2.98 6.69 -14.30
CA CYS A 228 -1.67 6.93 -14.89
C CYS A 228 -1.52 6.10 -16.17
N ASP A 229 -2.14 6.58 -17.24
CA ASP A 229 -2.15 5.98 -18.58
C ASP A 229 -1.24 6.73 -19.57
N LYS A 230 -1.33 6.38 -20.86
CA LYS A 230 -0.62 7.05 -21.94
C LYS A 230 -0.84 8.57 -21.97
N ALA A 231 -2.08 9.02 -21.76
CA ALA A 231 -2.40 10.44 -21.78
C ALA A 231 -1.76 11.16 -20.60
N PHE A 232 -1.74 10.54 -19.42
CA PHE A 232 -1.02 11.01 -18.25
C PHE A 232 0.48 11.16 -18.52
N PHE A 233 1.14 10.10 -18.98
CA PHE A 233 2.57 10.15 -19.22
C PHE A 233 2.94 11.10 -20.36
N SER A 234 2.06 11.32 -21.35
CA SER A 234 2.33 12.21 -22.50
C SER A 234 2.46 13.68 -22.13
N LYS A 235 1.91 14.05 -20.97
CA LYS A 235 1.91 15.41 -20.44
C LYS A 235 3.02 15.66 -19.44
N MET A 236 3.68 14.61 -18.95
CA MET A 236 4.80 14.74 -18.04
C MET A 236 6.00 15.37 -18.75
N LYS A 237 6.87 16.03 -17.99
CA LYS A 237 8.16 16.48 -18.51
C LYS A 237 9.02 15.24 -18.83
N ASN A 238 9.80 15.32 -19.89
CA ASN A 238 10.78 14.27 -20.23
C ASN A 238 11.88 14.07 -19.17
N THR A 239 12.11 15.08 -18.33
CA THR A 239 13.02 15.00 -17.18
C THR A 239 12.36 14.50 -15.90
N ALA A 240 11.04 14.26 -15.90
CA ALA A 240 10.31 13.96 -14.68
C ALA A 240 10.53 12.51 -14.20
N VAL A 241 10.48 12.34 -12.88
CA VAL A 241 10.51 11.02 -12.22
C VAL A 241 9.13 10.69 -11.67
N PHE A 242 8.61 9.51 -11.99
CA PHE A 242 7.33 9.00 -11.50
C PHE A 242 7.53 8.01 -10.35
N VAL A 243 6.76 8.11 -9.27
CA VAL A 243 6.83 7.17 -8.13
C VAL A 243 5.42 6.72 -7.74
N ASN A 244 5.22 5.41 -7.60
CA ASN A 244 3.95 4.85 -7.14
C ASN A 244 4.15 3.96 -5.90
N SER A 245 3.50 4.34 -4.80
CA SER A 245 3.39 3.55 -3.57
C SER A 245 1.92 3.37 -3.13
N SER A 246 0.98 3.47 -4.08
CA SER A 246 -0.46 3.27 -3.87
C SER A 246 -0.90 1.83 -4.14
N ARG A 247 -1.32 1.54 -5.37
CA ARG A 247 -1.63 0.24 -5.94
C ARG A 247 -1.13 0.15 -7.37
N GLY A 248 -0.80 -1.05 -7.84
CA GLY A 248 -0.37 -1.27 -9.22
C GLY A 248 -1.44 -0.84 -10.23
N ALA A 249 -2.71 -1.17 -9.96
CA ALA A 249 -3.83 -0.91 -10.88
C ALA A 249 -4.16 0.59 -11.09
N VAL A 250 -3.52 1.51 -10.35
CA VAL A 250 -3.60 2.95 -10.64
C VAL A 250 -2.79 3.30 -11.90
N VAL A 251 -1.84 2.44 -12.29
CA VAL A 251 -0.92 2.64 -13.40
C VAL A 251 -1.22 1.65 -14.51
N ASN A 252 -1.33 2.13 -15.74
CA ASN A 252 -1.21 1.27 -16.90
C ASN A 252 0.29 0.94 -17.10
N GLN A 253 0.68 -0.30 -16.78
CA GLN A 253 2.09 -0.72 -16.84
C GLN A 253 2.63 -0.82 -18.27
N GLU A 254 1.77 -1.06 -19.26
CA GLU A 254 2.17 -1.07 -20.68
C GLU A 254 2.51 0.35 -21.14
N ASP A 255 1.64 1.31 -20.83
CA ASP A 255 1.89 2.72 -21.13
C ASP A 255 3.11 3.26 -20.38
N LEU A 256 3.33 2.83 -19.13
CA LEU A 256 4.54 3.19 -18.38
C LEU A 256 5.80 2.62 -19.04
N TYR A 257 5.75 1.37 -19.50
CA TYR A 257 6.86 0.77 -20.24
C TYR A 257 7.16 1.54 -21.53
N GLU A 258 6.14 1.91 -22.31
CA GLU A 258 6.31 2.73 -23.52
C GLU A 258 6.92 4.09 -23.18
N ALA A 259 6.42 4.76 -22.13
CA ALA A 259 6.92 6.08 -21.72
C ALA A 259 8.39 6.04 -21.28
N LEU A 260 8.80 4.99 -20.55
CA LEU A 260 10.18 4.81 -20.11
C LEU A 260 11.12 4.40 -21.24
N SER A 261 10.70 3.46 -22.09
CA SER A 261 11.53 2.92 -23.18
C SER A 261 11.73 3.93 -24.32
N SER A 262 10.75 4.82 -24.55
CA SER A 262 10.85 5.90 -25.53
C SER A 262 11.55 7.17 -25.00
N GLY A 263 11.85 7.23 -23.70
CA GLY A 263 12.43 8.42 -23.06
C GLY A 263 11.45 9.59 -22.90
N GLN A 264 10.14 9.31 -22.91
CA GLN A 264 9.09 10.28 -22.68
C GLN A 264 9.07 10.80 -21.23
N ILE A 265 9.53 9.99 -20.28
CA ILE A 265 9.84 10.37 -18.90
C ILE A 265 11.21 9.83 -18.51
N ALA A 266 11.85 10.41 -17.48
CA ALA A 266 13.22 10.07 -17.14
C ALA A 266 13.33 8.68 -16.48
N ALA A 267 12.50 8.43 -15.47
CA ALA A 267 12.54 7.19 -14.69
C ALA A 267 11.25 6.96 -13.89
N ALA A 268 11.08 5.72 -13.42
CA ALA A 268 9.98 5.37 -12.51
C ALA A 268 10.42 4.49 -11.34
N GLY A 269 9.79 4.68 -10.18
CA GLY A 269 9.93 3.84 -9.00
C GLY A 269 8.58 3.28 -8.56
N LEU A 270 8.45 1.97 -8.45
CA LEU A 270 7.21 1.28 -8.10
C LEU A 270 7.42 0.43 -6.84
N ASP A 271 6.66 0.70 -5.78
CA ASP A 271 6.54 -0.26 -4.66
C ASP A 271 5.40 -1.26 -4.89
N VAL A 272 4.58 -1.03 -5.90
CA VAL A 272 3.35 -1.79 -6.18
C VAL A 272 3.22 -2.07 -7.67
N THR A 273 2.67 -3.24 -8.02
CA THR A 273 2.58 -3.70 -9.41
C THR A 273 1.27 -4.45 -9.69
N THR A 274 1.02 -4.80 -10.94
CA THR A 274 -0.12 -5.63 -11.34
C THR A 274 0.34 -6.70 -12.33
N PRO A 275 0.25 -8.00 -11.99
CA PRO A 275 -0.10 -8.56 -10.67
C PRO A 275 1.04 -8.39 -9.66
N GLU A 276 0.80 -8.78 -8.40
CA GLU A 276 1.83 -9.00 -7.38
C GLU A 276 1.88 -10.49 -7.01
N PRO A 277 3.04 -11.19 -7.17
CA PRO A 277 4.32 -10.67 -7.65
C PRO A 277 4.33 -10.37 -9.16
N LEU A 278 5.09 -9.35 -9.56
CA LEU A 278 5.35 -9.08 -10.97
C LEU A 278 6.16 -10.25 -11.58
N PRO A 279 5.77 -10.79 -12.76
CA PRO A 279 6.55 -11.85 -13.41
C PRO A 279 8.00 -11.42 -13.65
N THR A 280 8.95 -12.32 -13.41
CA THR A 280 10.39 -12.00 -13.54
C THR A 280 10.84 -11.71 -14.97
N ASN A 281 10.04 -12.11 -15.97
CA ASN A 281 10.24 -11.80 -17.38
C ASN A 281 9.45 -10.56 -17.85
N HIS A 282 8.83 -9.81 -16.94
CA HIS A 282 8.03 -8.64 -17.29
C HIS A 282 8.90 -7.52 -17.91
N PRO A 283 8.46 -6.84 -18.99
CA PRO A 283 9.26 -5.84 -19.69
C PRO A 283 9.80 -4.69 -18.83
N LEU A 284 9.05 -4.24 -17.82
CA LEU A 284 9.53 -3.21 -16.88
C LEU A 284 10.84 -3.60 -16.18
N LEU A 285 11.07 -4.89 -15.91
CA LEU A 285 12.29 -5.36 -15.25
C LEU A 285 13.52 -5.37 -16.17
N THR A 286 13.34 -5.13 -17.49
CA THR A 286 14.47 -4.99 -18.42
C THR A 286 14.98 -3.55 -18.51
N LEU A 287 14.28 -2.59 -17.91
CA LEU A 287 14.57 -1.16 -18.02
C LEU A 287 15.45 -0.67 -16.86
N LYS A 288 16.62 -0.10 -17.16
CA LYS A 288 17.55 0.43 -16.14
C LYS A 288 17.02 1.66 -15.39
N ASN A 289 16.07 2.38 -15.99
CA ASN A 289 15.40 3.54 -15.41
C ASN A 289 14.06 3.20 -14.73
N CYS A 290 13.81 1.91 -14.45
CA CYS A 290 12.66 1.45 -13.67
C CYS A 290 13.14 0.73 -12.42
N VAL A 291 12.76 1.22 -11.24
CA VAL A 291 13.04 0.57 -9.95
C VAL A 291 11.74 -0.06 -9.44
N VAL A 292 11.76 -1.36 -9.15
CA VAL A 292 10.58 -2.08 -8.65
C VAL A 292 10.92 -2.72 -7.30
N LEU A 293 10.08 -2.45 -6.29
CA LEU A 293 10.16 -3.04 -4.95
C LEU A 293 8.95 -3.96 -4.71
N PRO A 294 9.08 -4.99 -3.85
CA PRO A 294 8.03 -5.98 -3.64
C PRO A 294 7.07 -5.58 -2.51
N HIS A 295 6.40 -4.43 -2.62
CA HIS A 295 5.39 -3.95 -1.69
C HIS A 295 5.86 -3.90 -0.23
N ILE A 296 6.96 -3.18 -0.01
CA ILE A 296 7.63 -3.08 1.29
C ILE A 296 7.33 -1.77 2.03
N GLY A 297 6.33 -1.00 1.59
CA GLY A 297 5.94 0.30 2.18
C GLY A 297 5.92 0.35 3.71
N SER A 298 5.32 -0.65 4.35
CA SER A 298 5.19 -0.72 5.81
C SER A 298 6.26 -1.57 6.50
N ALA A 299 7.28 -2.04 5.78
CA ALA A 299 8.17 -3.13 6.19
C ALA A 299 9.27 -2.70 7.16
N THR A 300 8.89 -2.18 8.32
CA THR A 300 9.78 -2.12 9.50
C THR A 300 9.25 -3.06 10.58
N TYR A 301 10.14 -3.65 11.38
CA TYR A 301 9.73 -4.57 12.45
C TYR A 301 8.76 -3.92 13.44
N SER A 302 9.01 -2.66 13.81
CA SER A 302 8.14 -1.91 14.74
C SER A 302 6.77 -1.65 14.13
N THR A 303 6.70 -1.17 12.88
CA THR A 303 5.44 -0.90 12.19
C THR A 303 4.63 -2.19 12.00
N ARG A 304 5.23 -3.28 11.51
CA ARG A 304 4.53 -4.55 11.32
C ARG A 304 4.01 -5.14 12.64
N ARG A 305 4.77 -5.03 13.73
CA ARG A 305 4.30 -5.42 15.08
C ARG A 305 3.10 -4.59 15.53
N THR A 306 3.15 -3.27 15.37
CA THR A 306 2.05 -2.37 15.75
C THR A 306 0.80 -2.63 14.92
N MET A 307 0.94 -2.82 13.60
CA MET A 307 -0.16 -3.19 12.70
C MET A 307 -0.80 -4.50 13.11
N LEU A 308 -0.01 -5.54 13.39
CA LEU A 308 -0.52 -6.85 13.79
C LEU A 308 -1.26 -6.78 15.12
N ALA A 309 -0.71 -6.08 16.11
CA ALA A 309 -1.39 -5.88 17.39
C ALA A 309 -2.72 -5.14 17.22
N LEU A 310 -2.78 -4.14 16.33
CA LEU A 310 -4.02 -3.42 16.01
C LEU A 310 -5.03 -4.33 15.31
N ALA A 311 -4.62 -5.10 14.29
CA ALA A 311 -5.48 -6.03 13.57
C ALA A 311 -6.05 -7.12 14.50
N VAL A 312 -5.25 -7.67 15.41
CA VAL A 312 -5.74 -8.64 16.40
C VAL A 312 -6.75 -7.99 17.36
N ARG A 313 -6.51 -6.76 17.84
CA ARG A 313 -7.47 -6.08 18.72
C ARG A 313 -8.77 -5.71 18.01
N ASN A 314 -8.70 -5.28 16.74
CA ASN A 314 -9.88 -5.06 15.91
C ASN A 314 -10.68 -6.35 15.73
N LEU A 315 -10.02 -7.47 15.45
CA LEU A 315 -10.64 -8.79 15.35
C LEU A 315 -11.35 -9.17 16.67
N LEU A 316 -10.66 -9.05 17.81
CA LEU A 316 -11.20 -9.40 19.13
C LEU A 316 -12.42 -8.56 19.48
N GLY A 317 -12.33 -7.23 19.35
CA GLY A 317 -13.48 -6.34 19.56
C GLY A 317 -14.64 -6.67 18.62
N GLY A 318 -14.30 -7.00 17.37
CA GLY A 318 -15.18 -7.47 16.31
C GLY A 318 -16.01 -8.71 16.66
N VAL A 319 -15.36 -9.78 17.10
CA VAL A 319 -16.05 -11.05 17.42
C VAL A 319 -16.86 -10.96 18.72
N GLN A 320 -16.36 -10.23 19.71
CA GLN A 320 -17.01 -10.06 21.02
C GLN A 320 -18.19 -9.06 21.00
N GLY A 321 -18.40 -8.33 19.91
CA GLY A 321 -19.43 -7.28 19.87
C GLY A 321 -19.06 -6.01 20.66
N THR A 322 -17.79 -5.86 21.06
CA THR A 322 -17.30 -4.69 21.81
C THR A 322 -16.65 -3.66 20.88
N GLU A 323 -16.14 -2.57 21.46
CA GLU A 323 -15.46 -1.51 20.71
C GLU A 323 -14.21 -2.04 19.99
N MET A 324 -14.09 -1.69 18.69
CA MET A 324 -12.88 -1.93 17.91
C MET A 324 -12.01 -0.68 17.97
N PRO A 325 -10.69 -0.79 18.25
CA PRO A 325 -9.81 0.38 18.28
C PRO A 325 -9.89 1.23 17.01
N ILE A 326 -9.98 0.57 15.85
CA ILE A 326 -10.22 1.22 14.57
C ILE A 326 -11.24 0.41 13.78
N ILE A 327 -12.31 1.08 13.37
CA ILE A 327 -13.35 0.54 12.49
C ILE A 327 -13.41 1.36 11.20
N LEU A 328 -13.54 0.69 10.06
CA LEU A 328 -13.84 1.34 8.79
C LEU A 328 -15.35 1.66 8.76
N THR A 329 -15.69 2.94 8.66
CA THR A 329 -17.08 3.36 8.50
C THR A 329 -17.53 3.13 7.06
N LEU A 330 -18.41 2.16 6.86
CA LEU A 330 -19.08 1.93 5.57
C LEU A 330 -20.29 2.87 5.50
N HIS A 331 -20.17 3.98 4.75
CA HIS A 331 -21.27 4.94 4.61
C HIS A 331 -22.47 4.29 3.90
N VAL A 332 -23.67 4.58 4.40
CA VAL A 332 -24.95 4.10 3.84
C VAL A 332 -25.21 4.74 2.49
#